data_AF-A0A7K1VIT5-F1
#
_entry.id   AF-A0A7K1VIT5-F1
#
_cell.length_a   1.000
_cell.length_b   1.000
_cell.length_c   1.000
_cell.angle_alpha   90.00
_cell.angle_beta   90.00
_cell.angle_gamma   90.00
#
_symmetry.space_group_name_H-M   'P 1'
#
loop_
_entity.id
_entity.type
_entity.pdbx_description
1 polymer ?
#
loop_
_entity_poly.entity_id
_entity_poly.type
_entity_poly.pdbx_seq_one_letter_code
_entity_poly.pdbx_strand_id
1 'polypeptide(L)'
;MEPVHRSPPEVRLRAATAGGVLRRLSASVRAVRLGRLGRHGLARQIAEPLLRVDGSRPRILVLALLATALATDARDRRSALLEEAVGVAHASRSYSAFTTLPDDLRAEAAAHLRRQRVMPLAAGFATLTARERIVVEHAAAGASVPEIAAALGVSQNTVKSQLRSAYRKLGVSTRAELVRLHRRLRPE
;
A
#
# COMPACT_ATOMS: atom_id res chain seq x y z
N MET A 1 46.73 21.60 -45.97
CA MET A 1 47.01 20.76 -44.79
C MET A 1 46.51 21.53 -43.58
N GLU A 2 45.24 21.35 -43.23
CA GLU A 2 44.61 21.89 -42.02
C GLU A 2 44.07 20.71 -41.19
N PRO A 3 44.19 20.73 -39.85
CA PRO A 3 43.72 19.62 -39.03
C PRO A 3 42.22 19.76 -38.77
N VAL A 4 41.44 18.83 -39.31
CA VAL A 4 40.02 18.63 -39.00
C VAL A 4 39.89 18.22 -37.52
N HIS A 5 39.52 19.16 -36.67
CA HIS A 5 39.24 18.90 -35.26
C HIS A 5 37.88 18.21 -35.13
N ARG A 6 37.87 16.86 -35.22
CA ARG A 6 36.70 16.05 -34.87
C ARG A 6 36.51 16.07 -33.35
N SER A 7 35.51 16.80 -32.86
CA SER A 7 35.05 16.66 -31.47
C SER A 7 34.49 15.24 -31.21
N PRO A 8 34.72 14.64 -30.03
CA PRO A 8 34.30 13.27 -29.73
C PRO A 8 32.78 13.16 -29.47
N PRO A 9 32.17 11.98 -29.71
CA PRO A 9 30.72 11.77 -29.68
C PRO A 9 30.17 11.47 -28.27
N GLU A 10 30.69 12.11 -27.22
CA GLU A 10 30.32 11.75 -25.83
C GLU A 10 29.35 12.72 -25.14
N VAL A 11 28.95 13.82 -25.79
CA VAL A 11 28.06 14.81 -25.16
C VAL A 11 26.56 14.48 -25.30
N ARG A 12 26.17 13.46 -26.07
CA ARG A 12 24.74 13.18 -26.33
C ARG A 12 24.06 12.18 -25.37
N LEU A 13 24.79 11.61 -24.41
CA LEU A 13 24.26 10.56 -23.51
C LEU A 13 24.08 10.99 -22.04
N ARG A 14 24.01 12.30 -21.75
CA ARG A 14 23.68 12.82 -20.40
C ARG A 14 22.46 13.74 -20.31
N ALA A 15 21.72 13.93 -21.40
CA ALA A 15 20.58 14.86 -21.43
C ALA A 15 19.22 14.24 -21.02
N ALA A 16 19.10 12.91 -20.92
CA ALA A 16 17.81 12.25 -20.63
C ALA A 16 17.48 12.09 -19.12
N THR A 17 18.45 12.28 -18.21
CA THR A 17 18.27 12.05 -16.76
C THR A 17 18.34 13.32 -15.91
N ALA A 18 18.72 14.46 -16.49
CA ALA A 18 18.98 15.72 -15.78
C ALA A 18 17.74 16.61 -15.58
N GLY A 19 16.55 16.03 -15.40
CA GLY A 19 15.38 16.79 -14.95
C GLY A 19 15.39 16.92 -13.44
N GLY A 20 15.80 18.07 -12.85
CA GLY A 20 15.80 18.25 -11.40
C GLY A 20 14.47 17.88 -10.73
N VAL A 21 14.49 17.51 -9.44
CA VAL A 21 13.32 16.99 -8.69
C VAL A 21 12.05 17.84 -8.89
N LEU A 22 12.18 19.17 -8.90
CA LEU A 22 11.06 20.10 -9.14
C LEU A 22 10.43 19.96 -10.53
N ARG A 23 11.23 19.71 -11.58
CA ARG A 23 10.72 19.47 -12.94
C ARG A 23 9.91 18.18 -13.00
N ARG A 24 10.42 17.11 -12.38
CA ARG A 24 9.71 15.81 -12.31
C ARG A 24 8.43 15.90 -11.50
N LEU A 25 8.44 16.60 -10.37
CA LEU A 25 7.23 16.86 -9.59
C LEU A 25 6.20 17.63 -10.42
N SER A 26 6.60 18.72 -11.07
CA SER A 26 5.72 19.53 -11.91
C SER A 26 5.13 18.72 -13.07
N ALA A 27 5.95 17.88 -13.72
CA ALA A 27 5.51 16.96 -14.77
C ALA A 27 4.47 15.94 -14.25
N SER A 28 4.71 15.35 -13.08
CA SER A 28 3.79 14.39 -12.47
C SER A 28 2.42 15.02 -12.11
N VAL A 29 2.41 16.21 -11.52
CA VAL A 29 1.18 16.95 -11.21
C VAL A 29 0.42 17.30 -12.49
N ARG A 30 1.13 17.76 -13.53
CA ARG A 30 0.54 18.03 -14.84
C ARG A 30 -0.09 16.79 -15.46
N ALA A 31 0.58 15.64 -15.37
CA ALA A 31 0.06 14.37 -15.91
C ALA A 31 -1.25 13.95 -15.22
N VAL A 32 -1.32 14.06 -13.88
CA VAL A 32 -2.57 13.78 -13.12
C VAL A 32 -3.70 14.70 -13.59
N ARG A 33 -3.43 16.01 -13.73
CA ARG A 33 -4.43 16.97 -14.21
C ARG A 33 -4.92 16.63 -15.62
N LEU A 34 -4.02 16.26 -16.53
CA LEU A 34 -4.38 15.86 -17.90
C LEU A 34 -5.24 14.60 -17.92
N GLY A 35 -4.92 13.59 -17.09
CA GLY A 35 -5.72 12.38 -16.96
C GLY A 35 -7.14 12.67 -16.48
N ARG A 36 -7.30 13.56 -15.49
CA ARG A 36 -8.62 14.00 -15.02
C ARG A 36 -9.45 14.73 -16.06
N LEU A 37 -8.79 15.42 -17.00
CA LEU A 37 -9.45 16.15 -18.09
C LEU A 37 -9.72 15.25 -19.32
N GLY A 38 -9.54 13.93 -19.20
CA GLY A 38 -9.74 12.99 -20.31
C GLY A 38 -8.62 12.98 -21.35
N ARG A 39 -7.51 13.71 -21.13
CA ARG A 39 -6.36 13.76 -22.04
C ARG A 39 -5.40 12.61 -21.79
N HIS A 40 -5.91 11.38 -21.88
CA HIS A 40 -5.23 10.15 -21.46
C HIS A 40 -3.89 9.91 -22.20
N GLY A 41 -3.83 10.15 -23.52
CA GLY A 41 -2.60 9.97 -24.30
C GLY A 41 -1.43 10.85 -23.81
N LEU A 42 -1.70 12.14 -23.58
CA LEU A 42 -0.69 13.08 -23.05
C LEU A 42 -0.34 12.80 -21.60
N ALA A 43 -1.31 12.41 -20.78
CA ALA A 43 -1.08 12.02 -19.40
C ALA A 43 -0.11 10.82 -19.33
N ARG A 44 -0.36 9.79 -20.14
CA ARG A 44 0.51 8.60 -20.26
C ARG A 44 1.92 8.96 -20.72
N GLN A 45 2.04 9.74 -21.80
CA GLN A 45 3.34 10.14 -22.35
C GLN A 45 4.22 10.86 -21.32
N ILE A 46 3.63 11.63 -20.41
CA ILE A 46 4.37 12.34 -19.36
C ILE A 46 4.64 11.43 -18.15
N ALA A 47 3.67 10.59 -17.76
CA ALA A 47 3.73 9.82 -16.53
C ALA A 47 4.62 8.56 -16.64
N GLU A 48 4.52 7.80 -17.72
CA GLU A 48 5.22 6.51 -17.86
C GLU A 48 6.75 6.61 -17.74
N PRO A 49 7.42 7.61 -18.36
CA PRO A 49 8.87 7.77 -18.19
C PRO A 49 9.28 7.99 -16.74
N LEU A 50 8.42 8.63 -15.93
CA LEU A 50 8.71 8.91 -14.52
C LEU A 50 8.68 7.64 -13.64
N LEU A 51 8.00 6.58 -14.08
CA LEU A 51 7.97 5.29 -13.38
C LEU A 51 9.31 4.54 -13.47
N ARG A 52 10.10 4.82 -14.50
CA ARG A 52 11.37 4.13 -14.80
C ARG A 52 12.58 4.84 -14.20
N VAL A 53 12.38 5.97 -13.51
CA VAL A 53 13.48 6.73 -12.92
C VAL A 53 13.84 6.14 -11.57
N ASP A 54 14.96 5.44 -11.52
CA ASP A 54 15.53 4.89 -10.28
C ASP A 54 15.78 5.98 -9.23
N GLY A 55 15.48 5.66 -7.97
CA GLY A 55 15.63 6.60 -6.86
C GLY A 55 14.62 7.75 -6.86
N SER A 56 13.52 7.63 -7.62
CA SER A 56 12.43 8.62 -7.58
C SER A 56 11.88 8.80 -6.16
N ARG A 57 11.67 10.07 -5.77
CA ARG A 57 11.04 10.36 -4.47
C ARG A 57 9.63 9.75 -4.44
N PRO A 58 9.19 9.16 -3.31
CA PRO A 58 7.91 8.46 -3.22
C PRO A 58 6.72 9.29 -3.75
N ARG A 59 6.70 10.60 -3.47
CA ARG A 59 5.65 11.51 -3.96
C ARG A 59 5.58 11.60 -5.50
N ILE A 60 6.72 11.61 -6.19
CA ILE A 60 6.76 11.67 -7.67
C ILE A 60 6.25 10.35 -8.24
N LEU A 61 6.70 9.23 -7.66
CA LEU A 61 6.30 7.90 -8.09
C LEU A 61 4.79 7.69 -7.93
N VAL A 62 4.22 8.05 -6.76
CA VAL A 62 2.77 7.98 -6.53
C VAL A 62 2.00 8.82 -7.55
N LEU A 63 2.41 10.07 -7.80
CA LEU A 63 1.72 10.93 -8.79
C LEU A 63 1.81 10.37 -10.22
N ALA A 64 2.95 9.80 -10.60
CA ALA A 64 3.11 9.15 -11.89
C ALA A 64 2.24 7.90 -12.03
N LEU A 65 2.20 7.03 -11.01
CA LEU A 65 1.34 5.84 -11.00
C LEU A 65 -0.13 6.21 -11.11
N LEU A 66 -0.59 7.22 -10.35
CA LEU A 66 -1.96 7.71 -10.41
C LEU A 66 -2.31 8.33 -11.78
N ALA A 67 -1.41 9.11 -12.37
CA ALA A 67 -1.60 9.66 -13.70
C ALA A 67 -1.70 8.57 -14.78
N THR A 68 -0.87 7.53 -14.69
CA THR A 68 -0.92 6.38 -15.60
C THR A 68 -2.19 5.55 -15.39
N ALA A 69 -2.63 5.35 -14.14
CA ALA A 69 -3.88 4.67 -13.82
C ALA A 69 -5.09 5.42 -14.42
N LEU A 70 -5.14 6.75 -14.29
CA LEU A 70 -6.15 7.61 -14.92
C LEU A 70 -6.17 7.52 -16.45
N ALA A 71 -5.05 7.16 -17.07
CA ALA A 71 -4.91 7.07 -18.52
C ALA A 71 -5.11 5.64 -19.06
N THR A 72 -5.43 4.67 -18.20
CA THR A 72 -5.47 3.24 -18.56
C THR A 72 -6.89 2.70 -18.54
N ASP A 73 -7.34 2.23 -19.71
CA ASP A 73 -8.67 1.64 -19.89
C ASP A 73 -8.73 0.18 -19.41
N ALA A 74 -7.62 -0.56 -19.54
CA ALA A 74 -7.53 -1.94 -19.11
C ALA A 74 -7.64 -2.04 -17.58
N ARG A 75 -8.77 -2.56 -17.10
CA ARG A 75 -9.12 -2.64 -15.67
C ARG A 75 -8.04 -3.30 -14.81
N ASP A 76 -7.50 -4.43 -15.25
CA ASP A 76 -6.48 -5.17 -14.49
C ASP A 76 -5.18 -4.38 -14.38
N ARG A 77 -4.76 -3.73 -15.46
CA ARG A 77 -3.56 -2.89 -15.46
C ARG A 77 -3.75 -1.66 -14.58
N ARG A 78 -4.91 -1.02 -14.63
CA ARG A 78 -5.27 0.10 -13.77
C ARG A 78 -5.27 -0.30 -12.30
N SER A 79 -5.89 -1.44 -11.97
CA SER A 79 -5.91 -2.00 -10.62
C SER A 79 -4.50 -2.26 -10.09
N ALA A 80 -3.62 -2.84 -10.91
CA ALA A 80 -2.22 -3.07 -10.53
C ALA A 80 -1.46 -1.76 -10.24
N LEU A 81 -1.65 -0.73 -11.08
CA LEU A 81 -1.05 0.60 -10.87
C LEU A 81 -1.56 1.28 -9.60
N LEU A 82 -2.84 1.15 -9.28
CA LEU A 82 -3.43 1.68 -8.05
C LEU A 82 -2.90 0.93 -6.82
N GLU A 83 -2.78 -0.39 -6.89
CA GLU A 83 -2.20 -1.19 -5.81
C GLU A 83 -0.76 -0.79 -5.50
N GLU A 84 0.05 -0.62 -6.55
CA GLU A 84 1.44 -0.17 -6.42
C GLU A 84 1.49 1.25 -5.83
N ALA A 85 0.65 2.17 -6.31
CA ALA A 85 0.57 3.54 -5.79
C ALA A 85 0.22 3.56 -4.30
N VAL A 86 -0.73 2.72 -3.88
CA VAL A 86 -1.14 2.57 -2.48
C VAL A 86 0.02 2.01 -1.65
N GLY A 87 0.76 1.02 -2.16
CA GLY A 87 1.91 0.44 -1.47
C GLY A 87 3.01 1.48 -1.20
N VAL A 88 3.42 2.23 -2.23
CA VAL A 88 4.43 3.31 -2.12
C VAL A 88 3.95 4.42 -1.17
N ALA A 89 2.69 4.84 -1.29
CA ALA A 89 2.10 5.86 -0.42
C ALA A 89 2.02 5.42 1.04
N HIS A 90 1.71 4.14 1.28
CA HIS A 90 1.63 3.58 2.62
C HIS A 90 3.00 3.56 3.30
N ALA A 91 4.01 3.03 2.60
CA ALA A 91 5.40 2.97 3.09
C ALA A 91 5.97 4.36 3.41
N SER A 92 5.57 5.39 2.65
CA SER A 92 6.04 6.77 2.81
C SER A 92 5.10 7.69 3.59
N ARG A 93 3.97 7.18 4.10
CA ARG A 93 2.89 7.95 4.76
C ARG A 93 2.39 9.16 3.95
N SER A 94 2.36 9.05 2.62
CA SER A 94 2.05 10.16 1.70
C SER A 94 0.77 9.89 0.88
N TYR A 95 -0.38 10.33 1.39
CA TYR A 95 -1.71 10.05 0.79
C TYR A 95 -2.36 11.24 0.06
N SER A 96 -1.78 12.45 0.14
CA SER A 96 -2.41 13.67 -0.39
C SER A 96 -2.72 13.61 -1.89
N ALA A 97 -1.98 12.83 -2.68
CA ALA A 97 -2.20 12.69 -4.11
C ALA A 97 -3.55 12.02 -4.46
N PHE A 98 -4.07 11.14 -3.59
CA PHE A 98 -5.31 10.39 -3.84
C PHE A 98 -6.56 11.25 -3.78
N THR A 99 -6.54 12.41 -3.11
CA THR A 99 -7.69 13.32 -3.06
C THR A 99 -8.03 13.91 -4.43
N THR A 100 -7.09 13.86 -5.37
CA THR A 100 -7.28 14.36 -6.72
C THR A 100 -7.90 13.34 -7.66
N LEU A 101 -8.05 12.08 -7.26
CA LEU A 101 -8.64 11.05 -8.11
C LEU A 101 -10.17 11.20 -8.22
N PRO A 102 -10.76 10.79 -9.36
CA PRO A 102 -12.18 10.50 -9.49
C PRO A 102 -12.66 9.48 -8.43
N ASP A 103 -13.94 9.56 -8.08
CA ASP A 103 -14.55 8.85 -6.96
C ASP A 103 -14.43 7.33 -7.07
N ASP A 104 -14.60 6.78 -8.27
CA ASP A 104 -14.46 5.36 -8.58
C ASP A 104 -13.03 4.87 -8.30
N LEU A 105 -12.02 5.60 -8.77
CA LEU A 105 -10.61 5.24 -8.54
C LEU A 105 -10.18 5.47 -7.10
N ARG A 106 -10.74 6.47 -6.40
CA ARG A 106 -10.54 6.63 -4.96
C ARG A 106 -11.10 5.44 -4.18
N ALA A 107 -12.30 4.97 -4.54
CA ALA A 107 -12.91 3.82 -3.91
C ALA A 107 -12.09 2.54 -4.17
N GLU A 108 -11.60 2.35 -5.40
CA GLU A 108 -10.73 1.24 -5.77
C GLU A 108 -9.40 1.27 -4.99
N ALA A 109 -8.71 2.41 -4.93
CA ALA A 109 -7.50 2.59 -4.14
C ALA A 109 -7.73 2.35 -2.63
N ALA A 110 -8.85 2.82 -2.09
CA ALA A 110 -9.23 2.56 -0.71
C ALA A 110 -9.46 1.06 -0.46
N ALA A 111 -10.02 0.32 -1.43
CA ALA A 111 -10.15 -1.13 -1.33
C ALA A 111 -8.78 -1.83 -1.30
N HIS A 112 -7.81 -1.42 -2.13
CA HIS A 112 -6.44 -1.94 -2.05
C HIS A 112 -5.79 -1.67 -0.71
N LEU A 113 -5.93 -0.47 -0.15
CA LEU A 113 -5.39 -0.14 1.17
C LEU A 113 -6.02 -1.01 2.26
N ARG A 114 -7.34 -1.24 2.21
CA ARG A 114 -8.03 -2.16 3.13
C ARG A 114 -7.47 -3.57 2.99
N ARG A 115 -7.31 -4.09 1.77
CA ARG A 115 -6.72 -5.43 1.54
C ARG A 115 -5.29 -5.54 2.07
N GLN A 116 -4.43 -4.57 1.80
CA GLN A 116 -3.05 -4.53 2.31
C GLN A 116 -3.01 -4.49 3.84
N ARG A 117 -3.98 -3.84 4.48
CA ARG A 117 -4.09 -3.83 5.95
C ARG A 117 -4.69 -5.12 6.51
N VAL A 118 -5.51 -5.83 5.75
CA VAL A 118 -6.20 -7.06 6.19
C VAL A 118 -5.36 -8.31 5.94
N MET A 119 -4.55 -8.37 4.88
CA MET A 119 -3.72 -9.54 4.54
C MET A 119 -2.72 -9.95 5.62
N PRO A 120 -1.91 -9.05 6.22
CA PRO A 120 -1.04 -9.39 7.34
C PRO A 120 -1.82 -9.86 8.58
N LEU A 121 -3.03 -9.34 8.77
CA LEU A 121 -3.88 -9.66 9.92
C LEU A 121 -4.52 -11.05 9.78
N ALA A 122 -5.04 -11.37 8.60
CA ALA A 122 -5.58 -12.69 8.28
C ALA A 122 -4.49 -13.76 8.31
N ALA A 123 -3.29 -13.46 7.81
CA ALA A 123 -2.12 -14.33 7.92
C ALA A 123 -1.76 -14.62 9.39
N GLY A 124 -1.76 -13.61 10.26
CA GLY A 124 -1.57 -13.81 11.70
C GLY A 124 -2.57 -14.80 12.31
N PHE A 125 -3.86 -14.68 11.99
CA PHE A 125 -4.90 -15.61 12.46
C PHE A 125 -4.78 -17.03 11.87
N ALA A 126 -4.22 -17.16 10.67
CA ALA A 126 -3.93 -18.45 10.05
C ALA A 126 -2.80 -19.21 10.78
N THR A 127 -1.86 -18.49 11.44
CA THR A 127 -0.78 -19.11 12.24
C THR A 127 -1.20 -19.59 13.64
N LEU A 128 -2.41 -19.24 14.06
CA LEU A 128 -2.97 -19.73 15.32
C LEU A 128 -3.32 -21.21 15.20
N THR A 129 -2.96 -21.97 16.21
CA THR A 129 -3.49 -23.32 16.42
C THR A 129 -4.99 -23.25 16.71
N ALA A 130 -5.70 -24.36 16.52
CA ALA A 130 -7.13 -24.43 16.81
C ALA A 130 -7.46 -23.98 18.25
N ARG A 131 -6.65 -24.38 19.24
CA ARG A 131 -6.82 -24.02 20.65
C ARG A 131 -6.59 -22.53 20.90
N GLU A 132 -5.52 -21.96 20.33
CA GLU A 132 -5.28 -20.51 20.42
C GLU A 132 -6.41 -19.69 19.77
N ARG A 133 -6.96 -20.16 18.65
CA ARG A 133 -8.08 -19.49 17.98
C ARG A 133 -9.32 -19.43 18.86
N ILE A 134 -9.73 -20.55 19.45
CA ILE A 134 -10.91 -20.62 20.34
C ILE A 134 -10.75 -19.65 21.52
N VAL A 135 -9.58 -19.65 22.16
CA VAL A 135 -9.30 -18.75 23.29
C VAL A 135 -9.30 -17.28 22.86
N VAL A 136 -8.74 -16.97 21.68
CA VAL A 136 -8.77 -15.63 21.10
C VAL A 136 -10.20 -15.18 20.77
N GLU A 137 -11.06 -16.05 20.26
CA GLU A 137 -12.44 -15.73 19.94
C GLU A 137 -13.25 -15.38 21.20
N HIS A 138 -13.15 -16.19 22.26
CA HIS A 138 -13.78 -15.83 23.53
C HIS A 138 -13.21 -14.54 24.13
N ALA A 139 -11.89 -14.33 24.05
CA ALA A 139 -11.26 -13.11 24.53
C ALA A 139 -11.68 -11.87 23.72
N ALA A 140 -11.85 -12.00 22.40
CA ALA A 140 -12.34 -10.91 21.55
C ALA A 140 -13.82 -10.61 21.81
N ALA A 141 -14.61 -11.62 22.20
CA ALA A 141 -16.02 -11.49 22.56
C ALA A 141 -16.26 -10.92 23.97
N GLY A 142 -15.21 -10.70 24.78
CA GLY A 142 -15.33 -10.08 26.09
C GLY A 142 -15.12 -11.00 27.28
N ALA A 143 -15.03 -12.33 27.09
CA ALA A 143 -14.84 -13.29 28.18
C ALA A 143 -13.47 -13.17 28.89
N SER A 144 -13.48 -13.05 30.21
CA SER A 144 -12.33 -13.03 31.09
C SER A 144 -11.60 -14.40 31.13
N VAL A 145 -10.37 -14.41 31.62
CA VAL A 145 -9.57 -15.66 31.73
C VAL A 145 -10.29 -16.75 32.54
N PRO A 146 -10.93 -16.46 33.70
CA PRO A 146 -11.71 -17.46 34.43
C PRO A 146 -12.90 -17.99 33.64
N GLU A 147 -13.64 -17.13 32.93
CA GLU A 147 -14.79 -17.53 32.11
C GLU A 147 -14.38 -18.44 30.95
N ILE A 148 -13.27 -18.09 30.27
CA ILE A 148 -12.70 -18.93 29.20
C ILE A 148 -12.25 -20.28 29.74
N ALA A 149 -11.59 -20.28 30.91
CA ALA A 149 -11.11 -21.51 31.55
C ALA A 149 -12.27 -22.44 31.90
N ALA A 150 -13.35 -21.89 32.48
CA ALA A 150 -14.57 -22.62 32.80
C ALA A 150 -15.25 -23.15 31.53
N ALA A 151 -15.41 -22.32 30.50
CA ALA A 151 -16.06 -22.70 29.24
C ALA A 151 -15.32 -23.81 28.49
N LEU A 152 -13.99 -23.85 28.59
CA LEU A 152 -13.15 -24.83 27.88
C LEU A 152 -12.70 -26.01 28.74
N GLY A 153 -13.06 -26.06 30.03
CA GLY A 153 -12.65 -27.12 30.96
C GLY A 153 -11.14 -27.21 31.17
N VAL A 154 -10.43 -26.08 31.19
CA VAL A 154 -8.96 -26.01 31.36
C VAL A 154 -8.56 -25.08 32.49
N SER A 155 -7.29 -25.13 32.92
CA SER A 155 -6.79 -24.21 33.95
C SER A 155 -6.68 -22.76 33.41
N GLN A 156 -6.81 -21.77 34.31
CA GLN A 156 -6.56 -20.36 33.95
C GLN A 156 -5.13 -20.14 33.42
N ASN A 157 -4.14 -20.90 33.92
CA ASN A 157 -2.76 -20.82 33.44
C ASN A 157 -2.63 -21.31 31.99
N THR A 158 -3.39 -22.34 31.62
CA THR A 158 -3.49 -22.82 30.24
C THR A 158 -4.01 -21.71 29.32
N VAL A 159 -5.09 -21.04 29.72
CA VAL A 159 -5.65 -19.90 28.96
C VAL A 159 -4.65 -18.76 28.84
N LYS A 160 -3.99 -18.36 29.93
CA LYS A 160 -2.96 -17.30 29.93
C LYS A 160 -1.80 -17.62 28.98
N SER A 161 -1.33 -18.87 28.99
CA SER A 161 -0.25 -19.33 28.11
C SER A 161 -0.67 -19.30 26.62
N GLN A 162 -1.88 -19.79 26.32
CA GLN A 162 -2.43 -19.75 24.96
C GLN A 162 -2.64 -18.31 24.47
N LEU A 163 -3.18 -17.42 25.30
CA LEU A 163 -3.31 -15.99 24.98
C LEU A 163 -1.95 -15.35 24.72
N ARG A 164 -0.94 -15.63 25.55
CA ARG A 164 0.41 -15.07 25.35
C ARG A 164 1.02 -15.51 24.03
N SER A 165 0.89 -16.79 23.68
CA SER A 165 1.36 -17.31 22.39
C SER A 165 0.60 -16.68 21.23
N ALA A 166 -0.73 -16.60 21.33
CA ALA A 166 -1.57 -15.99 20.31
C ALA A 166 -1.26 -14.50 20.12
N TYR A 167 -1.07 -13.74 21.21
CA TYR A 167 -0.75 -12.31 21.17
C TYR A 167 0.56 -12.06 20.42
N ARG A 168 1.59 -12.86 20.71
CA ARG A 168 2.86 -12.82 19.98
C ARG A 168 2.68 -13.12 18.49
N LYS A 169 1.90 -14.15 18.15
CA LYS A 169 1.62 -14.53 16.74
C LYS A 169 0.82 -13.47 15.98
N LEU A 170 -0.08 -12.79 16.67
CA LEU A 170 -0.92 -11.73 16.12
C LEU A 170 -0.25 -10.35 16.14
N GLY A 171 0.90 -10.20 16.78
CA GLY A 171 1.58 -8.91 16.96
C GLY A 171 0.79 -7.92 17.81
N VAL A 172 -0.06 -8.39 18.73
CA VAL A 172 -0.83 -7.56 19.66
C VAL A 172 -0.27 -7.70 21.07
N SER A 173 -0.28 -6.60 21.82
CA SER A 173 0.18 -6.54 23.21
C SER A 173 -0.95 -6.37 24.20
N THR A 174 -2.14 -5.93 23.74
CA THR A 174 -3.28 -5.65 24.62
C THR A 174 -4.57 -6.32 24.14
N ARG A 175 -5.49 -6.54 25.08
CA ARG A 175 -6.83 -7.04 24.77
C ARG A 175 -7.62 -6.06 23.89
N ALA A 176 -7.43 -4.76 24.07
CA ALA A 176 -8.04 -3.74 23.22
C ALA A 176 -7.53 -3.81 21.77
N GLU A 177 -6.24 -4.10 21.56
CA GLU A 177 -5.68 -4.36 20.24
C GLU A 177 -6.28 -5.62 19.61
N LEU A 178 -6.41 -6.71 20.39
CA LEU A 178 -7.08 -7.92 19.93
C LEU A 178 -8.51 -7.65 19.45
N VAL A 179 -9.32 -6.93 20.23
CA VAL A 179 -10.71 -6.62 19.86
C VAL A 179 -10.78 -5.75 18.59
N ARG A 180 -9.90 -4.74 18.47
CA ARG A 180 -9.81 -3.93 17.24
C ARG A 180 -9.41 -4.76 16.03
N LEU A 181 -8.46 -5.68 16.22
CA LEU A 181 -7.98 -6.58 15.20
C LEU A 181 -9.11 -7.54 14.76
N HIS A 182 -9.83 -8.14 15.71
CA HIS A 182 -10.93 -9.07 15.44
C HIS A 182 -12.06 -8.42 14.63
N ARG A 183 -12.51 -7.22 15.02
CA ARG A 183 -13.54 -6.46 14.28
C ARG A 183 -13.15 -6.12 12.83
N ARG A 184 -11.85 -5.96 12.54
CA ARG A 184 -11.39 -5.70 11.17
C ARG A 184 -11.48 -6.93 10.26
N LEU A 185 -11.41 -8.12 10.84
CA LEU A 185 -11.49 -9.39 10.11
C LEU A 185 -12.94 -9.87 9.96
N ARG A 186 -13.83 -9.50 10.88
CA ARG A 186 -15.27 -9.75 10.82
C ARG A 186 -16.02 -8.41 10.89
N PRO A 187 -16.11 -7.67 9.77
CA PRO A 187 -17.06 -6.56 9.68
C PRO A 187 -18.48 -7.15 9.79
N GLU A 188 -19.29 -6.61 10.69
CA GLU A 188 -20.72 -6.94 10.79
C GLU A 188 -21.50 -6.53 9.54
#